data_AF-A0A140LE63-F1
#
_entry.id   AF-A0A140LE63-F1
#
_cell.length_a   1.000
_cell.length_b   1.000
_cell.length_c   1.000
_cell.angle_alpha   90.00
_cell.angle_beta   90.00
_cell.angle_gamma   90.00
#
_symmetry.space_group_name_H-M   'P 1'
#
loop_
_entity.id
_entity.type
_entity.pdbx_description
1 polymer ?
#
loop_
_entity_poly.entity_id
_entity_poly.type
_entity_poly.pdbx_seq_one_letter_code
_entity_poly.pdbx_strand_id
1 'polypeptide(L)'
;MIVETTINAQTKNYLKEKELAELIKKMEFDKEYMVQIFNFFTDVHPQDIRKFIIAYGIAEKNLKDFYEKYVKPYYPNKQLEEMLENA
;
A
#
# COMPACT_ATOMS: atom_id res chain seq x y z
N MET A 1 -1.82 -7.40 12.85
CA MET A 1 -3.02 -7.27 12.00
C MET A 1 -2.67 -7.88 10.65
N ILE A 2 -3.64 -8.47 9.93
CA ILE A 2 -3.44 -8.97 8.57
C ILE A 2 -3.86 -7.85 7.61
N VAL A 3 -2.97 -7.36 6.75
CA VAL A 3 -3.22 -6.24 5.82
C VAL A 3 -4.39 -6.58 4.89
N GLU A 4 -4.44 -7.82 4.42
CA GLU A 4 -5.52 -8.40 3.61
C GLU A 4 -6.91 -8.18 4.23
N THR A 5 -7.04 -8.22 5.57
CA THR A 5 -8.33 -8.01 6.23
C THR A 5 -8.75 -6.54 6.19
N THR A 6 -7.79 -5.62 6.37
CA THR A 6 -8.05 -4.19 6.36
C THR A 6 -8.44 -3.70 4.97
N ILE A 7 -7.65 -4.05 3.94
CA ILE A 7 -7.84 -3.49 2.59
C ILE A 7 -9.12 -4.00 1.91
N ASN A 8 -9.57 -5.21 2.25
CA ASN A 8 -10.74 -5.85 1.63
C ASN A 8 -12.05 -5.68 2.42
N ALA A 9 -12.03 -4.95 3.55
CA ALA A 9 -13.19 -4.87 4.46
C ALA A 9 -14.49 -4.35 3.81
N GLN A 10 -14.38 -3.60 2.70
CA GLN A 10 -15.50 -2.93 2.04
C GLN A 10 -15.63 -3.27 0.54
N THR A 11 -14.91 -4.28 0.05
CA THR A 11 -14.83 -4.60 -1.37
C THR A 11 -15.39 -5.99 -1.68
N LYS A 12 -16.02 -6.13 -2.86
CA LYS A 12 -16.50 -7.44 -3.34
C LYS A 12 -15.37 -8.30 -3.91
N ASN A 13 -14.37 -7.65 -4.51
CA ASN A 13 -13.18 -8.32 -5.04
C ASN A 13 -12.13 -8.40 -3.94
N TYR A 14 -11.38 -9.49 -3.95
CA TYR A 14 -10.37 -9.78 -2.95
C TYR A 14 -8.97 -9.58 -3.54
N LEU A 15 -8.21 -8.64 -2.99
CA LEU A 15 -6.80 -8.44 -3.31
C LEU A 15 -5.96 -9.15 -2.26
N LYS A 16 -5.13 -10.11 -2.67
CA LYS A 16 -4.17 -10.74 -1.77
C LYS A 16 -2.98 -9.81 -1.50
N GLU A 17 -2.38 -9.96 -0.32
CA GLU A 17 -1.17 -9.24 0.08
C GLU A 17 -0.03 -9.48 -0.94
N LYS A 18 0.10 -10.72 -1.42
CA LYS A 18 1.10 -11.06 -2.45
C LYS A 18 0.82 -10.36 -3.79
N GLU A 19 -0.44 -10.22 -4.18
CA GLU A 19 -0.83 -9.55 -5.43
C GLU A 19 -0.58 -8.04 -5.31
N LEU A 20 -0.96 -7.44 -4.18
CA LEU A 20 -0.63 -6.05 -3.85
C LEU A 20 0.88 -5.80 -3.87
N ALA A 21 1.67 -6.71 -3.29
CA ALA A 21 3.13 -6.59 -3.27
C ALA A 21 3.71 -6.60 -4.69
N GLU A 22 3.19 -7.44 -5.58
CA GLU A 22 3.63 -7.49 -6.98
C GLU A 22 3.24 -6.22 -7.75
N LEU A 23 2.04 -5.68 -7.53
CA LEU A 23 1.62 -4.38 -8.11
C LEU A 23 2.60 -3.26 -7.71
N ILE A 24 2.97 -3.19 -6.44
CA ILE A 24 3.92 -2.19 -5.94
C ILE A 24 5.31 -2.40 -6.56
N LYS A 25 5.82 -3.65 -6.60
CA LYS A 25 7.13 -3.95 -7.17
C LYS A 25 7.22 -3.63 -8.66
N LYS A 26 6.15 -3.88 -9.41
CA LYS A 26 6.07 -3.64 -10.85
C LYS A 26 5.68 -2.22 -11.22
N MET A 27 5.33 -1.38 -10.22
CA MET A 27 4.79 -0.04 -10.44
C MET A 27 3.52 -0.05 -11.32
N GLU A 28 2.66 -1.05 -11.09
CA GLU A 28 1.41 -1.27 -11.83
C GLU A 28 0.20 -0.87 -10.98
N PHE A 29 -0.72 -0.11 -11.57
CA PHE A 29 -1.95 0.30 -10.91
C PHE A 29 -3.16 -0.36 -11.56
N ASP A 30 -3.76 -1.32 -10.86
CA ASP A 30 -4.97 -1.99 -11.31
C ASP A 30 -6.21 -1.29 -10.77
N LYS A 31 -7.04 -0.78 -11.68
CA LYS A 31 -8.28 -0.08 -11.34
C LYS A 31 -9.31 -1.00 -10.69
N GLU A 32 -9.26 -2.30 -10.95
CA GLU A 32 -10.13 -3.28 -10.30
C GLU A 32 -9.91 -3.28 -8.78
N TYR A 33 -8.67 -3.06 -8.35
CA TYR A 33 -8.26 -3.06 -6.96
C TYR A 33 -8.03 -1.67 -6.38
N MET A 34 -8.49 -0.61 -7.05
CA MET A 34 -8.24 0.78 -6.67
C MET A 34 -8.60 1.07 -5.21
N VAL A 35 -9.76 0.60 -4.74
CA VAL A 35 -10.22 0.85 -3.37
C VAL A 35 -9.30 0.17 -2.35
N GLN A 36 -8.92 -1.08 -2.59
CA GLN A 36 -8.01 -1.84 -1.74
C GLN A 36 -6.62 -1.20 -1.70
N ILE A 37 -6.13 -0.74 -2.86
CA ILE A 37 -4.85 -0.02 -2.97
C ILE A 37 -4.92 1.27 -2.14
N PHE A 38 -5.99 2.06 -2.24
CA PHE A 38 -6.11 3.27 -1.43
C PHE A 38 -6.21 2.95 0.07
N ASN A 39 -7.03 1.99 0.46
CA ASN A 39 -7.16 1.55 1.85
C ASN A 39 -5.81 1.07 2.43
N PHE A 40 -4.93 0.47 1.61
CA PHE A 40 -3.59 0.11 2.05
C PHE A 40 -2.77 1.31 2.52
N PHE A 41 -2.95 2.48 1.91
CA PHE A 41 -2.17 3.68 2.24
C PHE A 41 -2.92 4.64 3.18
N THR A 42 -4.23 4.48 3.37
CA THR A 42 -5.04 5.33 4.26
C THR A 42 -5.41 4.67 5.58
N ASP A 43 -5.71 3.37 5.55
CA ASP A 43 -6.35 2.67 6.68
C ASP A 43 -5.42 1.69 7.38
N VAL A 44 -4.35 1.25 6.70
CA VAL A 44 -3.32 0.40 7.30
C VAL A 44 -2.35 1.27 8.09
N HIS A 45 -2.13 0.91 9.36
CA HIS A 45 -1.19 1.62 10.21
C HIS A 45 0.23 1.54 9.64
N PRO A 46 1.03 2.64 9.66
CA PRO A 46 2.37 2.66 9.04
C PRO A 46 3.32 1.56 9.53
N GLN A 47 3.22 1.16 10.81
CA GLN A 47 4.00 0.03 11.32
C GLN A 47 3.68 -1.31 10.64
N ASP A 48 2.42 -1.53 10.26
CA ASP A 48 2.01 -2.75 9.56
C ASP A 48 2.37 -2.66 8.06
N ILE A 49 2.38 -1.46 7.47
CA ILE A 49 2.97 -1.22 6.14
C ILE A 49 4.47 -1.55 6.15
N ARG A 50 5.23 -1.14 7.18
CA ARG A 50 6.66 -1.54 7.32
C ARG A 50 6.82 -3.05 7.38
N LYS A 51 6.01 -3.75 8.18
CA LYS A 51 6.07 -5.23 8.26
C LYS A 51 5.76 -5.87 6.91
N PHE A 52 4.76 -5.34 6.19
CA PHE A 52 4.39 -5.82 4.87
C PHE A 52 5.54 -5.70 3.87
N ILE A 53 6.19 -4.53 3.76
CA ILE A 53 7.29 -4.37 2.80
C ILE A 53 8.49 -5.27 3.12
N ILE A 54 8.79 -5.49 4.41
CA ILE A 54 9.84 -6.43 4.84
C ILE A 54 9.46 -7.86 4.47
N ALA A 55 8.23 -8.29 4.79
CA ALA A 55 7.75 -9.64 4.54
C ALA A 55 7.75 -10.01 3.06
N TYR A 56 7.46 -9.04 2.18
CA TYR A 56 7.39 -9.26 0.73
C TYR A 56 8.65 -8.81 -0.02
N GLY A 57 9.68 -8.30 0.67
CA GLY A 57 10.93 -7.84 0.04
C GLY A 57 10.72 -6.68 -0.93
N ILE A 58 9.90 -5.70 -0.54
CA ILE A 58 9.64 -4.47 -1.29
C ILE A 58 10.63 -3.42 -0.83
N ALA A 59 11.41 -2.85 -1.76
CA ALA A 59 12.27 -1.72 -1.45
C ALA A 59 11.44 -0.51 -1.00
N GLU A 60 11.85 0.20 0.04
CA GLU A 60 11.15 1.39 0.55
C GLU A 60 10.96 2.45 -0.56
N LYS A 61 11.94 2.57 -1.47
CA LYS A 61 11.83 3.41 -2.68
C LYS A 61 10.63 3.02 -3.56
N ASN A 62 10.38 1.73 -3.80
CA ASN A 62 9.26 1.28 -4.63
C ASN A 62 7.92 1.65 -3.97
N LEU A 63 7.82 1.47 -2.65
CA LEU A 63 6.62 1.86 -1.90
C LEU A 63 6.39 3.37 -1.99
N LYS A 64 7.44 4.18 -1.80
CA LYS A 64 7.39 5.65 -1.89
C LYS A 64 6.97 6.11 -3.29
N ASP A 65 7.66 5.65 -4.33
CA ASP A 65 7.37 6.02 -5.70
C ASP A 65 5.92 5.65 -6.07
N PHE A 66 5.44 4.48 -5.63
CA PHE A 66 4.07 4.04 -5.87
C PHE A 66 3.05 4.96 -5.21
N TYR A 67 3.25 5.25 -3.92
CA TYR A 67 2.38 6.16 -3.15
C TYR A 67 2.34 7.55 -3.77
N GLU A 68 3.50 8.13 -4.10
CA GLU A 68 3.58 9.47 -4.68
C GLU A 68 2.92 9.55 -6.06
N LYS A 69 3.08 8.51 -6.89
CA LYS A 69 2.53 8.47 -8.25
C LYS A 69 1.02 8.25 -8.28
N TYR A 70 0.52 7.31 -7.49
CA TYR A 70 -0.85 6.81 -7.64
C TYR A 70 -1.82 7.23 -6.54
N VAL A 71 -1.32 7.57 -5.34
CA VAL A 71 -2.18 7.73 -4.15
C VAL A 71 -2.15 9.14 -3.59
N LYS A 72 -0.95 9.69 -3.36
CA LYS A 72 -0.75 11.04 -2.82
C LYS A 72 -1.56 12.16 -3.51
N PRO A 73 -1.77 12.13 -4.84
CA PRO A 73 -2.61 13.14 -5.50
C PRO A 73 -4.07 13.18 -5.01
N TYR A 74 -4.55 12.07 -4.44
CA TYR A 74 -5.93 11.90 -3.97
C TYR A 74 -6.02 11.85 -2.45
N TYR A 75 -5.09 11.16 -1.79
CA TYR A 75 -5.11 10.86 -0.36
C TYR A 75 -3.71 11.06 0.27
N PRO A 76 -3.32 12.31 0.58
CA PRO A 76 -2.08 12.55 1.29
C PRO A 76 -2.14 12.02 2.74
N ASN A 77 -1.10 11.32 3.17
CA ASN A 77 -0.96 10.74 4.50
C ASN A 77 0.38 11.16 5.14
N LYS A 78 0.34 12.17 6.03
CA LYS A 78 1.54 12.72 6.68
C LYS A 78 2.30 11.69 7.51
N GLN A 79 1.60 10.80 8.22
CA GLN A 79 2.24 9.80 9.06
C GLN A 79 3.02 8.78 8.23
N LEU A 80 2.47 8.40 7.07
CA LEU A 80 3.17 7.57 6.10
C LEU A 80 4.34 8.32 5.46
N GLU A 81 4.16 9.60 5.13
CA GLU A 81 5.22 10.42 4.54
C GLU A 81 6.43 10.56 5.49
N GLU A 82 6.19 10.86 6.76
CA GLU A 82 7.24 10.89 7.79
C GLU A 82 7.95 9.52 7.93
N MET A 83 7.21 8.42 7.79
CA MET A 83 7.78 7.07 7.78
C MET A 83 8.72 6.85 6.59
N LEU A 84 8.36 7.37 5.40
CA LEU A 84 9.08 7.20 4.13
C LEU A 84 10.23 8.21 3.93
N GLU A 85 10.27 9.30 4.69
CA GLU A 85 11.37 10.27 4.65
C GLU A 85 12.57 9.84 5.50
N ASN A 86 12.35 8.99 6.50
CA ASN A 86 13.38 8.44 7.41
C ASN A 86 13.89 7.05 6.98
N ALA A 87 13.74 6.72 5.70
CA ALA A 87 14.03 5.44 5.06
C ALA A 87 15.28 5.52 4.19
#